data_AF-N6ZVG1-F1
#
_entry.id   AF-N6ZVG1-F1
#
_cell.length_a   1.000
_cell.length_b   1.000
_cell.length_c   1.000
_cell.angle_alpha   90.00
_cell.angle_beta   90.00
_cell.angle_gamma   90.00
#
_symmetry.space_group_name_H-M   'P 1'
#
loop_
_entity.id
_entity.type
_entity.pdbx_description
1 polymer ?
#
loop_
_entity_poly.entity_id
_entity_poly.type
_entity_poly.pdbx_seq_one_letter_code
_entity_poly.pdbx_strand_id
1 'polypeptide(L)' 'MLRRDIEPGGAQLHGDAVFARFAAIPDVVEHGLFLNGIDTIVIARGDTMEVRRRGQARSR' A
#
# COMPACT_ATOMS: atom_id res chain seq x y z
N MET A 1 -21.09 -4.57 8.62
CA MET A 1 -21.17 -3.10 8.71
C MET A 1 -19.73 -2.58 8.70
N LEU A 2 -19.21 -2.19 7.53
CA LEU A 2 -17.84 -1.65 7.40
C LEU A 2 -17.88 -0.18 7.83
N ARG A 3 -17.02 0.21 8.76
CA ARG A 3 -16.85 1.59 9.26
C ARG A 3 -16.58 2.55 8.09
N ARG A 4 -17.43 3.59 7.95
CA ARG A 4 -17.48 4.58 6.85
C ARG A 4 -16.80 5.92 7.23
N ASP A 5 -15.97 5.91 8.26
CA ASP A 5 -15.40 7.10 8.91
C ASP A 5 -13.93 7.39 8.51
N ILE A 6 -13.38 6.70 7.50
CA ILE A 6 -12.09 7.08 6.93
C ILE A 6 -12.34 8.13 5.83
N GLU A 7 -12.45 9.39 6.26
CA GLU A 7 -12.31 10.55 5.37
C GLU A 7 -10.96 10.47 4.63
N PRO A 8 -10.90 10.64 3.29
CA PRO A 8 -9.63 10.60 2.54
C PRO A 8 -8.69 11.80 2.82
N GLY A 9 -8.98 12.61 3.84
CA GLY A 9 -8.11 13.68 4.35
C GLY A 9 -6.96 13.21 5.24
N GLY A 10 -6.68 11.90 5.28
CA GLY A 10 -5.50 11.37 5.98
C GLY A 10 -4.23 11.90 5.33
N ALA A 11 -3.38 12.57 6.11
CA ALA A 11 -2.05 12.98 5.67
C ALA A 11 -1.39 11.83 4.90
N GLN A 12 -0.89 12.11 3.70
CA GLN A 12 -0.19 11.11 2.90
C GLN A 12 0.98 10.58 3.74
N LEU A 13 0.82 9.37 4.26
CA LEU A 13 1.83 8.76 5.11
C LEU A 13 2.98 8.33 4.19
N HIS A 14 4.16 8.91 4.41
CA HIS A 14 5.39 8.40 3.81
C HIS A 14 5.65 7.01 4.38
N GLY A 15 5.43 5.96 3.57
CA GLY A 15 5.55 4.57 3.99
C GLY A 15 6.86 4.26 4.72
N ASP A 16 7.97 4.84 4.24
CA ASP A 16 9.29 4.71 4.84
C ASP A 16 9.37 5.30 6.25
N ALA A 17 8.73 6.45 6.48
CA ALA A 17 8.73 7.10 7.80
C ALA A 17 7.90 6.29 8.81
N VAL A 18 6.81 5.67 8.37
CA VAL A 18 5.97 4.81 9.21
C VAL A 18 6.66 3.47 9.51
N PHE A 19 7.32 2.87 8.52
CA PHE A 19 8.18 1.69 8.70
C PHE A 19 9.22 1.92 9.79
N ALA A 20 9.97 3.02 9.70
CA ALA A 20 11.03 3.32 10.66
C ALA A 20 10.50 3.48 12.10
N ARG A 21 9.27 3.96 12.26
CA ARG A 21 8.63 4.09 13.57
C ARG A 21 8.25 2.74 14.15
N PHE A 22 7.65 1.84 13.36
CA PHE A 22 7.28 0.51 13.84
C PHE A 22 8.51 -0.35 14.19
N ALA A 23 9.54 -0.33 13.34
CA ALA A 23 10.78 -1.08 13.58
C ALA A 23 11.52 -0.65 14.85
N ALA A 24 11.25 0.55 15.38
CA ALA A 24 11.89 1.08 16.58
C ALA A 24 11.14 0.76 17.89
N ILE A 25 9.95 0.14 17.83
CA ILE A 25 9.16 -0.20 19.02
C ILE A 25 9.71 -1.51 19.62
N PRO A 26 10.00 -1.55 20.94
CA PRO A 26 10.41 -2.79 21.60
C PRO A 26 9.40 -3.92 21.38
N ASP A 27 9.91 -5.13 21.19
CA ASP A 27 9.12 -6.35 20.97
C ASP A 27 8.31 -6.42 19.66
N VAL A 28 8.39 -5.41 18.79
CA VAL A 28 7.90 -5.53 17.42
C VAL A 28 8.86 -6.42 16.63
N VAL A 29 8.36 -7.57 16.21
CA VAL A 29 9.12 -8.54 15.41
C VAL A 29 9.02 -8.21 13.92
N GLU A 30 7.86 -7.77 13.43
CA GLU A 30 7.58 -7.51 12.01
C GLU A 30 6.39 -6.55 11.88
N HIS A 31 6.28 -5.86 10.75
CA HIS A 31 5.09 -5.09 10.37
C HIS A 31 4.53 -5.52 9.01
N GLY A 32 3.24 -5.29 8.77
CA GLY A 32 2.60 -5.59 7.48
C GLY A 32 2.88 -4.59 6.34
N LEU A 33 3.85 -3.69 6.50
CA LEU A 33 4.19 -2.69 5.49
C LEU A 33 5.17 -3.25 4.47
N PHE A 34 4.66 -3.53 3.27
CA PHE A 34 5.47 -3.98 2.14
C PHE A 34 5.95 -2.78 1.32
N LEU A 35 7.15 -2.29 1.64
CA LEU A 35 7.79 -1.19 0.92
C LEU A 35 8.59 -1.73 -0.26
N ASN A 36 8.37 -1.15 -1.45
CA ASN A 36 9.12 -1.46 -2.67
C ASN A 36 9.26 -2.97 -3.01
N GLY A 37 8.42 -3.85 -2.46
CA GLY A 37 8.47 -5.30 -2.71
C GLY A 37 7.54 -5.81 -3.81
N ILE A 38 6.56 -5.00 -4.24
CA ILE A 38 5.54 -5.42 -5.22
C ILE A 38 5.83 -4.86 -6.63
N ASP A 39 6.22 -5.73 -7.56
CA ASP A 39 6.53 -5.33 -8.94
C ASP A 39 5.32 -5.35 -9.86
N THR A 40 4.34 -6.21 -9.59
CA THR A 40 3.10 -6.33 -10.37
C THR A 40 1.90 -6.40 -9.44
N ILE A 41 0.89 -5.59 -9.71
CA ILE A 41 -0.41 -5.59 -9.04
C ILE A 41 -1.47 -6.02 -10.05
N VAL A 42 -2.24 -7.05 -9.73
CA VAL A 42 -3.44 -7.43 -10.48
C VAL A 42 -4.66 -7.01 -9.67
N ILE A 43 -5.51 -6.18 -10.27
CA ILE A 43 -6.72 -5.65 -9.66
C ILE A 43 -7.92 -6.27 -10.38
N ALA A 44 -8.55 -7.26 -9.76
CA ALA A 44 -9.81 -7.80 -10.24
C ALA A 44 -10.96 -6.80 -10.01
N ARG A 45 -11.80 -6.62 -11.01
CA ARG A 45 -12.96 -5.71 -11.01
C ARG A 45 -14.16 -6.41 -11.65
N GLY A 46 -14.93 -7.14 -10.85
CA GLY A 46 -16.03 -7.98 -11.35
C GLY A 46 -15.50 -8.95 -12.42
N ASP A 47 -16.04 -8.83 -13.63
CA ASP A 47 -15.66 -9.67 -14.78
C ASP A 47 -14.42 -9.16 -15.54
N THR A 48 -13.78 -8.09 -15.07
CA THR A 48 -12.60 -7.48 -15.70
C THR A 48 -11.38 -7.49 -14.78
N MET A 49 -10.18 -7.28 -15.34
CA MET A 49 -8.97 -7.10 -14.55
C MET A 49 -8.09 -5.98 -15.11
N GLU A 50 -7.39 -5.30 -14.19
CA GLU A 50 -6.36 -4.30 -14.50
C GLU A 50 -5.01 -4.80 -13.96
N VAL A 51 -3.98 -4.83 -14.82
CA VAL A 51 -2.62 -5.20 -14.42
C VAL A 51 -1.75 -3.95 -14.41
N ARG A 52 -1.14 -3.65 -13.27
CA ARG A 52 -0.19 -2.54 -13.10
C ARG A 52 1.19 -3.12 -12.82
N ARG A 53 2.20 -2.68 -13.57
CA ARG A 53 3.61 -3.03 -13.33
C ARG A 53 4.39 -1.81 -12.90
N ARG A 54 5.33 -2.00 -11.98
CA ARG A 54 6.25 -0.96 -11.54
C ARG A 54 7.11 -0.49 -12.73
N GLY A 55 7.27 0.83 -12.88
CA GLY A 55 8.10 1.43 -13.93
C GLY A 55 7.50 1.41 -15.34
N GLN A 56 6.33 0.79 -15.55
CA GLN A 56 5.66 0.80 -16.84
C GLN A 56 4.86 2.10 -16.98
N ALA A 57 5.32 3.02 -17.85
CA ALA A 57 4.52 4.18 -18.23
C ALA A 57 3.22 3.70 -18.89
N ARG A 58 2.10 4.37 -18.58
CA ARG A 58 0.83 4.11 -19.30
C ARG A 58 1.10 4.32 -20.79
N SER A 59 1.11 3.24 -21.57
CA SER A 59 0.99 3.36 -23.02
C SER A 59 -0.31 4.12 -23.27
N ARG A 60 -0.18 5.28 -23.91
CA ARG A 60 -1.32 6.01 -24.44
C ARG A 60 -2.01 5.19 -25.51
#